data_AF-D1PGC0-F1
#
_entry.id   AF-D1PGC0-F1
#
_cell.length_a   1.000
_cell.length_b   1.000
_cell.length_c   1.000
_cell.angle_alpha   90.00
_cell.angle_beta   90.00
_cell.angle_gamma   90.00
#
_symmetry.space_group_name_H-M   'P 1'
#
loop_
_entity.id
_entity.type
_entity.pdbx_description
1 polymer ?
#
loop_
_entity_poly.entity_id
_entity_poly.type
_entity_poly.pdbx_seq_one_letter_code
_entity_poly.pdbx_strand_id
1 'polypeptide(L)' 'MYVPKGTYDDYWISNWGIFENIVEYDPTGIDHITTSGEAKEISRYAADGQRLEVPAKGLNIVKYSDGCVKKVVVQ' A
#
# COMPACT_ATOMS: atom_id res chain seq x y z
N MET A 1 1.95 22.34 6.88
CA MET A 1 1.05 21.86 5.81
C MET A 1 1.90 21.55 4.60
N TYR A 2 1.79 20.34 4.07
CA TYR A 2 2.50 19.98 2.83
C TYR A 2 1.61 20.29 1.64
N VAL A 3 2.15 21.00 0.64
CA VAL A 3 1.44 21.38 -0.59
C VAL A 3 2.24 20.94 -1.81
N PRO A 4 1.59 20.77 -2.98
CA PRO A 4 2.31 20.51 -4.21
C PRO A 4 3.36 21.59 -4.49
N LYS A 5 4.46 21.18 -5.12
CA LYS A 5 5.52 22.10 -5.53
C LYS A 5 4.99 23.16 -6.51
N GLY A 6 5.33 24.43 -6.28
CA GLY A 6 4.90 25.57 -7.09
C GLY A 6 3.53 26.14 -6.73
N THR A 7 2.92 25.74 -5.61
CA THR A 7 1.62 26.26 -5.16
C THR A 7 1.70 27.05 -3.85
N TYR A 8 2.89 27.38 -3.33
CA TYR A 8 3.04 28.11 -2.06
C TYR A 8 2.17 29.37 -2.01
N ASP A 9 2.25 30.21 -3.05
CA ASP A 9 1.57 31.51 -3.09
C ASP A 9 0.05 31.35 -3.06
N ASP A 10 -0.50 30.38 -3.81
CA ASP A 10 -1.94 30.11 -3.87
C ASP A 10 -2.53 29.78 -2.48
N TYR A 11 -1.77 29.06 -1.65
CA TYR A 11 -2.16 28.75 -0.29
C TYR A 11 -1.92 29.94 0.66
N TRP A 12 -0.81 30.65 0.50
CA TRP A 12 -0.48 31.82 1.33
C TRP A 12 -1.51 32.94 1.21
N ILE A 13 -1.98 33.25 -0.01
CA ILE A 13 -2.94 34.34 -0.27
C ILE A 13 -4.40 33.91 -0.16
N SER A 14 -4.64 32.67 0.29
CA SER A 14 -5.97 32.09 0.23
C SER A 14 -6.93 32.73 1.24
N ASN A 15 -8.20 32.86 0.87
CA ASN A 15 -9.24 33.44 1.73
C ASN A 15 -9.90 32.41 2.67
N TRP A 16 -9.43 31.16 2.67
CA TRP A 16 -10.05 30.06 3.42
C TRP A 16 -9.23 29.61 4.63
N GLY A 17 -8.05 30.17 4.85
CA GLY A 17 -7.25 29.91 6.05
C GLY A 17 -5.95 30.71 6.07
N ILE A 18 -5.37 30.83 7.27
CA ILE A 18 -4.03 31.40 7.49
C ILE A 18 -3.09 30.23 7.75
N PHE A 19 -2.07 30.06 6.90
CA PHE A 19 -1.10 28.98 7.01
C PHE A 19 0.29 29.52 7.36
N GLU A 20 0.77 29.21 8.56
CA GLU A 20 2.06 29.71 9.04
C GLU A 20 3.26 28.83 8.61
N ASN A 21 3.01 27.56 8.29
CA ASN A 21 4.07 26.57 8.02
C ASN A 21 3.75 25.77 6.74
N ILE A 22 3.76 26.44 5.59
CA ILE A 22 3.62 25.78 4.28
C ILE A 22 4.97 25.18 3.87
N VAL A 23 4.97 23.91 3.52
CA VAL A 23 6.14 23.19 3.01
C VAL A 23 5.76 22.62 1.65
N GLU A 24 6.39 23.12 0.59
CA GLU A 24 6.21 22.53 -0.74
C GLU A 24 6.91 21.19 -0.81
N TYR A 25 6.25 20.20 -1.41
CA TYR A 25 6.86 18.91 -1.69
C TYR A 25 6.47 18.43 -3.09
N ASP A 26 7.36 17.64 -3.68
CA ASP A 26 7.13 17.02 -4.98
C ASP A 26 6.47 15.65 -4.77
N PRO A 27 5.18 15.46 -5.12
CA PRO A 27 4.51 14.17 -5.01
C PRO A 27 4.98 13.24 -6.15
N THR A 28 6.28 12.95 -6.22
CA THR A 28 6.82 12.00 -7.20
C THR A 28 6.44 10.54 -6.87
N GLY A 29 5.70 10.29 -5.80
CA GLY A 29 5.26 8.95 -5.43
C GLY A 29 4.39 8.91 -4.18
N ILE A 30 3.87 7.72 -3.91
CA ILE A 30 3.21 7.39 -2.65
C ILE A 30 4.32 7.03 -1.65
N ASP A 31 4.79 8.01 -0.87
CA ASP A 31 5.91 7.82 0.06
C ASP A 31 5.46 7.25 1.42
N HIS A 32 4.19 7.43 1.77
CA HIS A 32 3.62 6.96 3.04
C HIS A 32 2.47 5.97 2.79
N ILE A 33 2.80 4.83 2.19
CA ILE A 33 1.91 3.66 2.29
C ILE A 33 2.08 3.14 3.71
N THR A 34 1.09 3.37 4.57
CA THR A 34 0.92 2.55 5.77
C THR A 34 0.59 1.15 5.27
N THR A 35 1.62 0.34 4.99
CA THR A 35 1.42 -1.09 4.72
C THR A 35 0.74 -1.64 5.96
N SER A 36 -0.50 -2.09 5.79
CA SER A 36 -1.26 -2.78 6.84
C SER A 36 -0.32 -3.76 7.55
N GLY A 37 -0.29 -3.74 8.89
CA GLY A 37 0.57 -4.61 9.69
C GLY A 37 0.53 -6.08 9.26
N GLU A 38 1.51 -6.88 9.69
CA GLU A 38 1.76 -8.26 9.21
C GLU A 38 0.51 -8.97 8.67
N ALA A 39 0.40 -9.00 7.34
CA ALA A 39 -0.75 -9.58 6.68
C ALA A 39 -0.80 -11.08 6.97
N LYS A 40 -1.93 -11.54 7.52
CA LYS A 40 -2.12 -12.94 7.88
C LYS A 40 -2.63 -13.72 6.69
N GLU A 41 -2.17 -14.96 6.55
CA GLU A 41 -2.72 -15.88 5.56
C GLU A 41 -4.18 -16.21 5.89
N ILE A 42 -5.08 -16.00 4.94
CA ILE A 42 -6.50 -16.33 5.04
C ILE A 42 -6.77 -17.69 4.40
N SER A 43 -6.18 -17.93 3.22
CA SER A 43 -6.37 -19.17 2.50
C SER A 43 -5.25 -19.43 1.50
N ARG A 44 -5.11 -20.70 1.12
CA ARG A 44 -4.08 -21.20 0.22
C ARG A 44 -4.67 -22.14 -0.82
N TYR A 45 -4.11 -22.10 -2.01
CA TYR A 45 -4.53 -22.93 -3.13
C TYR A 45 -3.32 -23.50 -3.89
N ALA A 46 -3.50 -24.68 -4.48
CA ALA A 46 -2.58 -25.25 -5.46
C ALA A 46 -2.70 -24.52 -6.81
N ALA A 47 -1.80 -24.83 -7.75
CA ALA A 47 -1.77 -24.21 -9.07
C ALA A 47 -3.03 -24.50 -9.91
N ASP A 48 -3.75 -25.58 -9.62
CA ASP A 48 -5.04 -25.95 -10.23
C ASP A 48 -6.25 -25.29 -9.55
N GLY A 49 -6.04 -24.53 -8.48
CA GLY A 49 -7.09 -23.86 -7.71
C GLY A 49 -7.68 -24.69 -6.57
N GLN A 50 -7.22 -25.92 -6.31
CA GLN A 50 -7.64 -26.70 -5.15
C GLN A 50 -7.20 -26.00 -3.85
N ARG A 51 -8.09 -25.88 -2.87
CA ARG A 51 -7.74 -25.32 -1.54
C ARG A 51 -6.79 -26.27 -0.79
N LEU A 52 -5.76 -25.70 -0.16
CA LEU A 52 -4.77 -26.41 0.65
C LEU A 52 -4.90 -25.99 2.12
N GLU A 53 -4.86 -26.97 3.02
CA GLU A 53 -4.84 -26.74 4.49
C GLU A 53 -3.40 -26.52 5.01
N VAL A 54 -2.41 -27.06 4.31
CA VAL A 54 -0.98 -26.93 4.62
C VAL A 54 -0.19 -26.64 3.33
N PRO A 55 1.03 -26.06 3.41
CA PRO A 55 1.88 -25.86 2.25
C PRO A 55 2.14 -27.18 1.50
N ALA A 56 1.99 -27.16 0.18
CA ALA A 56 2.31 -28.30 -0.68
C ALA A 56 3.53 -27.98 -1.54
N LYS A 57 4.34 -28.98 -1.87
CA LYS A 57 5.49 -28.80 -2.78
C LYS A 57 5.04 -28.21 -4.12
N GLY A 58 5.78 -27.22 -4.63
CA GLY A 58 5.46 -26.51 -5.87
C GLY A 58 4.81 -25.14 -5.66
N LEU A 59 4.07 -24.67 -6.66
CA LEU A 59 3.45 -23.34 -6.65
C LEU A 59 2.18 -23.32 -5.79
N ASN A 60 2.18 -22.45 -4.79
CA ASN A 60 1.05 -22.17 -3.90
C ASN A 60 0.56 -20.74 -4.17
N ILE A 61 -0.74 -20.54 -4.25
CA ILE A 61 -1.39 -19.23 -4.35
C ILE A 61 -1.97 -18.89 -2.97
N VAL A 62 -1.43 -17.87 -2.32
CA VAL A 62 -1.77 -17.51 -0.93
C VAL A 62 -2.51 -16.18 -0.90
N LYS A 63 -3.70 -16.16 -0.30
CA LYS A 63 -4.50 -14.96 -0.06
C LYS A 63 -4.24 -14.43 1.35
N TYR A 64 -4.01 -13.13 1.45
CA TYR A 64 -3.70 -12.45 2.71
C TYR A 64 -4.82 -11.50 3.14
N SER A 65 -4.83 -11.16 4.43
CA SER A 65 -5.82 -10.28 5.05
C SER A 65 -5.78 -8.83 4.59
N ASP A 66 -4.68 -8.41 3.97
CA ASP A 66 -4.52 -7.11 3.33
C ASP A 66 -5.12 -7.06 1.92
N GLY A 67 -5.75 -8.15 1.46
CA GLY A 67 -6.31 -8.28 0.12
C GLY A 67 -5.30 -8.70 -0.94
N CYS A 68 -4.01 -8.82 -0.61
CA CYS A 68 -2.99 -9.27 -1.55
C CYS A 68 -3.09 -10.78 -1.82
N VAL A 69 -2.69 -11.17 -3.03
CA VAL A 69 -2.50 -12.58 -3.41
C VAL A 69 -1.06 -12.76 -3.86
N LYS A 70 -0.33 -13.70 -3.24
CA LYS A 70 1.07 -14.00 -3.58
C LYS A 70 1.22 -15.41 -4.13
N LYS A 71 2.14 -15.55 -5.08
CA LYS A 71 2.59 -16.84 -5.63
C LYS A 71 3.85 -17.25 -4.87
N VAL A 72 3.79 -18.35 -4.13
CA VAL A 72 4.86 -18.85 -3.26
C VAL A 72 5.31 -20.21 -3.75
N VAL A 73 6.61 -20.39 -3.99
CA VAL A 73 7.20 -21.69 -4.34
C VAL A 73 7.67 -22.38 -3.07
N VAL A 74 7.16 -23.59 -2.82
CA VAL A 74 7.56 -24.46 -1.71
C VAL A 74 8.43 -25.59 -2.26
N GLN A 75 9.60 -25.82 -1.65
CA GLN A 75 10.58 -26.82 -2.10
C GLN A 75 10.32 -28.22 -1.53
#